data_AF-A0A0G2I0T0-F1
#
_entry.id   AF-A0A0G2I0T0-F1
#
_cell.length_a   1.000
_cell.length_b   1.000
_cell.length_c   1.000
_cell.angle_alpha   90.00
_cell.angle_beta   90.00
_cell.angle_gamma   90.00
#
_symmetry.space_group_name_H-M   'P 1'
#
loop_
_entity.id
_entity.type
_entity.pdbx_description
1 polymer ?
#
loop_
_entity_poly.entity_id
_entity_poly.type
_entity_poly.pdbx_seq_one_letter_code
_entity_poly.pdbx_strand_id
1 'polypeptide(L)'
;MSPNPPLFLASIGNPPPRWHKTLHSAGHILLRALAQHLDAPLQPMAPYSLPAHPPPRDHPGPYTARTQLPHTRTPLTLWQSPSLMNVSGPTLIRTYEKWCAERGGAIGGVVGITKASAAAAGANIIREDTQSQSQTPQAPSETKHVKGNNNNNNNNNDTKPIPLNLILLHDDLELSPGKLSVRRGGASLSARGHNGIKSVVNSLVKAGMLTAARGVGKKKGSGVISSVGAIDPTRFQLTRIGVGIGRPASREPEVVAEYVLGRMPDRQVEVTEGLVEELVRILEKEVGMMMGE
;
A
#
# COMPACT_ATOMS: atom_id res chain seq x y z
N MET A 1 -0.51 -26.00 7.86
CA MET A 1 -1.08 -24.81 7.20
C MET A 1 -0.01 -23.75 7.10
N SER A 2 0.17 -23.15 5.93
CA SER A 2 1.01 -21.94 5.78
C SER A 2 0.42 -20.81 6.63
N PRO A 3 1.24 -19.97 7.28
CA PRO A 3 0.72 -18.83 8.02
C PRO A 3 -0.01 -17.85 7.10
N ASN A 4 -1.10 -17.25 7.59
CA ASN A 4 -1.85 -16.23 6.84
C ASN A 4 -0.96 -15.03 6.49
N PRO A 5 -1.14 -14.42 5.30
CA PRO A 5 -0.34 -13.31 4.83
C PRO A 5 -0.55 -12.12 5.77
N PRO A 6 0.53 -11.50 6.27
CA PRO A 6 0.40 -10.40 7.21
C PRO A 6 -0.22 -9.18 6.54
N LEU A 7 -1.04 -8.44 7.28
CA LEU A 7 -1.70 -7.22 6.81
C LEU A 7 -1.05 -5.96 7.40
N PHE A 8 -0.96 -4.93 6.56
CA PHE A 8 -0.61 -3.57 6.94
C PHE A 8 -1.83 -2.66 6.78
N LEU A 9 -2.46 -2.29 7.89
CA LEU A 9 -3.58 -1.34 7.92
C LEU A 9 -3.05 0.06 8.19
N ALA A 10 -3.03 0.88 7.15
CA ALA A 10 -2.60 2.26 7.20
C ALA A 10 -3.80 3.20 7.28
N SER A 11 -3.78 4.16 8.19
CA SER A 11 -4.75 5.25 8.21
C SER A 11 -4.10 6.58 7.85
N ILE A 12 -4.83 7.38 7.07
CA ILE A 12 -4.51 8.76 6.74
C ILE A 12 -5.53 9.72 7.34
N GLY A 13 -5.05 10.88 7.75
CA GLY A 13 -5.77 11.90 8.50
C GLY A 13 -4.80 13.00 8.88
N ASN A 14 -5.27 14.09 9.47
CA ASN A 14 -4.37 15.13 9.91
C ASN A 14 -3.85 14.86 11.33
N PRO A 15 -2.59 15.20 11.63
CA PRO A 15 -2.02 15.03 12.96
C PRO A 15 -2.60 16.03 13.98
N PRO A 16 -2.52 15.71 15.29
CA PRO A 16 -2.77 16.66 16.37
C PRO A 16 -1.82 17.87 16.32
N PRO A 17 -2.14 18.96 17.04
CA PRO A 17 -3.27 19.12 17.96
C PRO A 17 -4.53 19.72 17.31
N ARG A 18 -4.43 20.35 16.13
CA ARG A 18 -5.52 21.16 15.59
C ARG A 18 -6.55 20.37 14.77
N TRP A 19 -6.11 19.35 14.04
CA TRP A 19 -6.95 18.69 13.03
C TRP A 19 -7.14 17.17 13.24
N HIS A 20 -6.85 16.66 14.44
CA HIS A 20 -6.94 15.21 14.70
C HIS A 20 -8.35 14.70 15.01
N LYS A 21 -9.29 15.59 15.38
CA LYS A 21 -10.70 15.27 15.63
C LYS A 21 -11.64 15.82 14.55
N THR A 22 -11.13 15.99 13.33
CA THR A 22 -11.92 16.50 12.21
C THR A 22 -12.53 15.36 11.42
N LEU A 23 -13.50 15.68 10.56
CA LEU A 23 -14.10 14.71 9.63
C LEU A 23 -13.02 14.04 8.74
N HIS A 24 -12.00 14.80 8.33
CA HIS A 24 -10.86 14.27 7.57
C HIS A 24 -9.96 13.29 8.35
N SER A 25 -10.18 13.12 9.65
CA SER A 25 -9.44 12.19 10.51
C SER A 25 -10.30 10.99 10.91
N ALA A 26 -11.43 10.73 10.24
CA ALA A 26 -12.32 9.60 10.50
C ALA A 26 -11.58 8.24 10.49
N GLY A 27 -10.63 8.08 9.56
CA GLY A 27 -9.78 6.89 9.54
C GLY A 27 -8.93 6.75 10.81
N HIS A 28 -8.34 7.85 11.31
CA HIS A 28 -7.54 7.82 12.55
C HIS A 28 -8.40 7.47 13.77
N ILE A 29 -9.63 7.99 13.83
CA ILE A 29 -10.59 7.69 14.91
C ILE A 29 -10.89 6.20 14.93
N LEU A 30 -11.33 5.64 13.80
CA LEU A 30 -11.65 4.22 13.70
C LEU A 30 -10.42 3.32 13.92
N LEU A 31 -9.24 3.70 13.43
CA LEU A 31 -8.00 2.95 13.67
C LEU A 31 -7.66 2.88 15.18
N ARG A 32 -7.85 3.97 15.92
CA ARG A 32 -7.59 4.02 17.36
C ARG A 32 -8.59 3.17 18.14
N ALA A 33 -9.87 3.22 17.78
CA ALA A 33 -10.89 2.36 18.36
C ALA A 33 -10.61 0.87 18.08
N LEU A 34 -10.20 0.53 16.86
CA LEU A 34 -9.76 -0.83 16.52
C LEU A 34 -8.56 -1.26 17.36
N ALA A 35 -7.55 -0.39 17.49
CA ALA A 35 -6.36 -0.67 18.29
C ALA A 35 -6.70 -0.97 19.76
N GLN A 36 -7.65 -0.23 20.34
CA GLN A 36 -8.16 -0.48 21.70
C GLN A 36 -8.94 -1.79 21.78
N HIS A 37 -9.83 -2.06 20.82
CA HIS A 37 -10.62 -3.29 20.78
C HIS A 37 -9.77 -4.55 20.62
N LEU A 38 -8.62 -4.45 19.96
CA LEU A 38 -7.66 -5.55 19.78
C LEU A 38 -6.57 -5.60 20.87
N ASP A 39 -6.75 -4.90 21.99
CA ASP A 39 -5.79 -4.81 23.11
C ASP A 39 -4.37 -4.42 22.67
N ALA A 40 -4.26 -3.59 21.63
CA ALA A 40 -3.01 -3.20 21.00
C ALA A 40 -2.95 -1.67 20.77
N PRO A 41 -2.93 -0.86 21.84
CA PRO A 41 -2.96 0.59 21.72
C PRO A 41 -1.76 1.12 20.93
N LEU A 42 -2.03 2.08 20.05
CA LEU A 42 -1.04 2.70 19.18
C LEU A 42 0.05 3.44 19.98
N GLN A 43 1.32 3.12 19.71
CA GLN A 43 2.49 3.73 20.32
C GLN A 43 3.30 4.56 19.31
N PRO A 44 3.96 5.67 19.71
CA PRO A 44 4.89 6.39 18.86
C PRO A 44 6.04 5.49 18.37
N MET A 45 6.37 5.55 17.07
CA MET A 45 7.51 4.82 16.52
C MET A 45 8.80 5.64 16.66
N ALA A 46 9.74 5.17 17.48
CA ALA A 46 11.07 5.78 17.66
C ALA A 46 12.17 5.05 16.84
N PRO A 47 13.25 5.73 16.41
CA PRO A 47 13.36 7.13 16.01
C PRO A 47 13.02 7.28 14.51
N TYR A 48 12.04 8.11 14.16
CA TYR A 48 11.78 8.45 12.76
C TYR A 48 12.70 9.60 12.34
N SER A 49 13.61 9.37 11.38
CA SER A 49 14.44 10.44 10.80
C SER A 49 13.52 11.51 10.21
N LEU A 50 13.56 12.72 10.79
CA LEU A 50 12.73 13.84 10.39
C LEU A 50 12.93 14.16 8.90
N PRO A 51 11.85 14.35 8.11
CA PRO A 51 11.98 14.83 6.73
C PRO A 51 12.55 16.25 6.68
N ALA A 52 13.08 16.67 5.52
CA ALA A 52 13.70 18.00 5.29
C ALA A 52 12.79 19.20 5.62
N HIS A 53 11.48 18.97 5.71
CA HIS A 53 10.51 19.87 6.32
C HIS A 53 9.83 19.12 7.47
N PRO A 54 10.36 19.19 8.70
CA PRO A 54 9.70 18.54 9.82
C PRO A 54 8.32 19.16 10.02
N PRO A 55 7.28 18.36 10.34
CA PRO A 55 6.05 18.93 10.87
C PRO A 55 6.38 19.79 12.11
N PRO A 56 5.53 20.75 12.51
CA PRO A 56 5.75 21.60 13.67
C PRO A 56 6.24 20.75 14.86
N ARG A 57 7.26 21.27 15.57
CA ARG A 57 8.21 20.56 16.47
C ARG A 57 7.63 19.69 17.61
N ASP A 58 6.32 19.50 17.68
CA ASP A 58 5.61 18.77 18.74
C ASP A 58 4.94 17.47 18.26
N HIS A 59 5.13 17.07 16.99
CA HIS A 59 4.50 15.84 16.50
C HIS A 59 5.43 14.62 16.63
N PRO A 60 5.08 13.61 17.45
CA PRO A 60 5.79 12.35 17.44
C PRO A 60 5.71 11.71 16.04
N GLY A 61 6.65 10.84 15.72
CA GLY A 61 6.64 10.06 14.47
C GLY A 61 5.34 9.25 14.29
N PRO A 62 5.25 8.42 13.23
CA PRO A 62 4.05 7.63 13.02
C PRO A 62 3.70 6.82 14.26
N TYR A 63 2.41 6.64 14.53
CA TYR A 63 1.98 5.72 15.59
C TYR A 63 1.77 4.33 14.99
N THR A 64 2.16 3.30 15.73
CA THR A 64 2.03 1.92 15.28
C THR A 64 1.68 0.97 16.42
N ALA A 65 1.06 -0.14 16.07
CA ALA A 65 0.89 -1.31 16.93
C ALA A 65 0.97 -2.58 16.09
N ARG A 66 1.37 -3.69 16.71
CA ARG A 66 1.35 -5.02 16.11
C ARG A 66 0.40 -5.89 16.93
N THR A 67 -0.50 -6.58 16.25
CA THR A 67 -1.51 -7.46 16.84
C THR A 67 -1.86 -8.56 15.84
N GLN A 68 -2.98 -9.26 16.02
CA GLN A 68 -3.51 -10.25 15.10
C GLN A 68 -5.03 -10.10 14.95
N LEU A 69 -5.57 -10.52 13.81
CA LEU A 69 -7.03 -10.61 13.64
C LEU A 69 -7.60 -11.72 14.55
N PRO A 70 -8.77 -11.51 15.19
CA PRO A 70 -9.31 -12.44 16.18
C PRO A 70 -9.54 -13.87 15.68
N HIS A 71 -10.17 -14.05 14.51
CA HIS A 71 -10.55 -15.38 14.02
C HIS A 71 -9.44 -16.01 13.18
N THR A 72 -8.92 -15.26 12.20
CA THR A 72 -7.91 -15.79 11.27
C THR A 72 -6.50 -15.85 11.88
N ARG A 73 -6.28 -15.25 13.07
CA ARG A 73 -4.94 -15.07 13.68
C ARG A 73 -3.91 -14.42 12.77
N THR A 74 -4.40 -13.71 11.74
CA THR A 74 -3.54 -13.09 10.74
C THR A 74 -2.73 -11.96 11.39
N PRO A 75 -1.40 -11.93 11.26
CA PRO A 75 -0.60 -10.84 11.81
C PRO A 75 -1.02 -9.49 11.21
N LEU A 76 -1.39 -8.56 12.07
CA LEU A 76 -1.89 -7.24 11.70
C LEU A 76 -0.94 -6.16 12.23
N THR A 77 -0.49 -5.28 11.34
CA THR A 77 0.24 -4.07 11.70
C THR A 77 -0.66 -2.87 11.50
N LEU A 78 -0.90 -2.13 12.57
CA LEU A 78 -1.64 -0.87 12.57
C LEU A 78 -0.65 0.28 12.40
N TRP A 79 -0.97 1.23 11.53
CA TRP A 79 -0.13 2.39 11.28
C TRP A 79 -0.99 3.64 11.08
N GLN A 80 -0.66 4.69 11.83
CA GLN A 80 -1.26 6.01 11.72
C GLN A 80 -0.28 7.00 11.10
N SER A 81 -0.73 7.73 10.07
CA SER A 81 0.09 8.75 9.43
C SER A 81 0.44 9.90 10.40
N PRO A 82 1.70 10.37 10.41
CA PRO A 82 2.13 11.55 11.16
C PRO A 82 2.08 12.83 10.32
N SER A 83 1.71 12.72 9.04
CA SER A 83 1.84 13.78 8.05
C SER A 83 0.48 14.42 7.76
N LEU A 84 0.49 15.67 7.30
CA LEU A 84 -0.72 16.32 6.78
C LEU A 84 -1.31 15.51 5.62
N MET A 85 -2.63 15.59 5.45
CA MET A 85 -3.34 14.71 4.53
C MET A 85 -2.77 14.71 3.11
N ASN A 86 -2.51 15.90 2.55
CA ASN A 86 -2.01 16.07 1.18
C ASN A 86 -0.58 15.51 0.96
N VAL A 87 0.17 15.20 2.02
CA VAL A 87 1.55 14.71 1.97
C VAL A 87 1.74 13.39 2.73
N SER A 88 0.66 12.62 2.91
CA SER A 88 0.67 11.33 3.60
C SER A 88 1.40 10.21 2.84
N GLY A 89 1.42 10.26 1.49
CA GLY A 89 1.96 9.21 0.63
C GLY A 89 3.45 8.87 0.89
N PRO A 90 4.39 9.82 0.83
CA PRO A 90 5.81 9.53 0.98
C PRO A 90 6.18 8.82 2.29
N THR A 91 5.54 9.23 3.40
CA THR A 91 5.81 8.65 4.73
C THR A 91 5.21 7.25 4.87
N LEU A 92 4.03 7.02 4.28
CA LEU A 92 3.44 5.69 4.21
C LEU A 92 4.34 4.72 3.44
N ILE A 93 4.79 5.09 2.24
CA ILE A 93 5.59 4.19 1.39
C ILE A 93 6.92 3.83 2.04
N ARG A 94 7.64 4.82 2.60
CA ARG A 94 8.89 4.55 3.33
C ARG A 94 8.68 3.55 4.46
N THR A 95 7.60 3.71 5.23
CA THR A 95 7.31 2.80 6.37
C THR A 95 6.88 1.43 5.90
N TYR A 96 6.06 1.38 4.85
CA TYR A 96 5.55 0.15 4.25
C TYR A 96 6.68 -0.69 3.61
N GLU A 97 7.59 -0.07 2.86
CA GLU A 97 8.78 -0.74 2.31
C GLU A 97 9.67 -1.33 3.42
N LYS A 98 9.88 -0.58 4.51
CA LYS A 98 10.60 -1.08 5.68
C LYS A 98 9.89 -2.28 6.31
N TRP A 99 8.57 -2.20 6.45
CA TRP A 99 7.75 -3.30 6.98
C TRP A 99 7.80 -4.56 6.10
N CYS A 100 7.80 -4.42 4.78
CA CYS A 100 8.01 -5.55 3.87
C CYS A 100 9.40 -6.17 4.05
N ALA A 101 10.44 -5.33 4.16
CA ALA A 101 11.83 -5.79 4.32
C ALA A 101 12.05 -6.56 5.64
N GLU A 102 11.48 -6.08 6.75
CA GLU A 102 11.59 -6.72 8.08
C GLU A 102 10.98 -8.14 8.13
N ARG A 103 10.01 -8.43 7.24
CA ARG A 103 9.29 -9.72 7.23
C ARG A 103 9.84 -10.73 6.22
N GLY A 104 10.96 -10.43 5.56
CA GLY A 104 11.66 -11.37 4.68
C GLY A 104 10.91 -11.80 3.41
N GLY A 105 9.91 -11.04 2.94
CA GLY A 105 9.04 -11.46 1.83
C GLY A 105 8.42 -10.33 1.01
N ALA A 106 8.27 -10.60 -0.29
CA ALA A 106 7.76 -9.70 -1.31
C ALA A 106 6.30 -9.30 -1.09
N ILE A 107 5.95 -8.13 -1.63
CA ILE A 107 4.58 -7.61 -1.74
C ILE A 107 3.64 -8.71 -2.28
N GLY A 108 2.54 -9.01 -1.56
CA GLY A 108 1.46 -9.86 -2.07
C GLY A 108 1.54 -11.35 -1.76
N GLY A 109 2.14 -11.75 -0.63
CA GLY A 109 1.96 -13.10 -0.08
C GLY A 109 2.70 -14.23 -0.81
N VAL A 110 3.47 -13.95 -1.85
CA VAL A 110 4.41 -14.93 -2.41
C VAL A 110 5.68 -14.90 -1.57
N VAL A 111 5.85 -15.95 -0.76
CA VAL A 111 7.14 -16.34 -0.18
C VAL A 111 8.12 -16.54 -1.33
N GLY A 112 9.15 -15.70 -1.43
CA GLY A 112 10.27 -15.91 -2.36
C GLY A 112 10.58 -14.76 -3.32
N ILE A 113 10.95 -13.60 -2.79
CA ILE A 113 11.91 -12.72 -3.50
C ILE A 113 12.96 -12.30 -2.47
N THR A 114 13.86 -13.23 -2.18
CA THR A 114 15.04 -12.96 -1.36
C THR A 114 15.96 -12.02 -2.11
N LYS A 115 16.36 -10.90 -1.49
CA LYS A 115 17.65 -10.29 -1.83
C LYS A 115 18.73 -11.29 -1.41
N ALA A 116 19.47 -11.85 -2.36
CA ALA A 116 20.80 -12.36 -2.05
C ALA A 116 21.64 -11.18 -1.53
N SER A 117 22.23 -11.35 -0.35
CA SER A 117 23.00 -10.33 0.34
C SER A 117 24.27 -10.00 -0.43
N ALA A 118 24.62 -8.72 -0.56
CA ALA A 118 25.99 -8.32 -0.87
C ALA A 118 26.65 -7.85 0.43
N ALA A 119 27.27 -8.79 1.14
CA ALA A 119 28.31 -8.55 2.12
C ALA A 119 29.65 -8.99 1.51
N ALA A 120 30.59 -8.05 1.38
CA ALA A 120 32.06 -8.18 1.31
C ALA A 120 32.59 -6.87 0.68
N ALA A 121 33.24 -5.96 1.41
CA ALA A 121 34.62 -6.03 1.88
C ALA A 121 35.65 -6.04 0.73
N GLY A 122 36.29 -4.88 0.52
CA GLY A 122 37.75 -4.71 0.36
C GLY A 122 38.48 -5.25 -0.88
N ALA A 123 39.38 -4.39 -1.40
CA ALA A 123 40.62 -4.68 -2.14
C ALA A 123 40.60 -4.71 -3.69
N ASN A 124 41.02 -3.59 -4.27
CA ASN A 124 42.10 -3.40 -5.27
C ASN A 124 42.69 -4.63 -6.01
N ILE A 125 42.76 -4.60 -7.36
CA ILE A 125 43.99 -4.65 -8.23
C ILE A 125 43.67 -4.96 -9.72
N ILE A 126 44.15 -4.05 -10.58
CA ILE A 126 44.68 -4.01 -11.97
C ILE A 126 44.85 -5.33 -12.81
N ARG A 127 44.76 -5.15 -14.15
CA ARG A 127 45.32 -5.90 -15.33
C ARG A 127 44.36 -6.87 -16.03
N GLU A 128 44.35 -7.09 -17.35
CA GLU A 128 44.92 -6.46 -18.57
C GLU A 128 44.18 -7.12 -19.77
N ASP A 129 44.21 -6.47 -20.93
CA ASP A 129 43.67 -6.91 -22.23
C ASP A 129 44.13 -8.32 -22.69
N THR A 130 43.33 -8.99 -23.53
CA THR A 130 43.79 -9.58 -24.82
C THR A 130 42.59 -10.06 -25.67
N GLN A 131 42.55 -9.60 -26.91
CA GLN A 131 41.65 -9.99 -28.01
C GLN A 131 42.13 -11.25 -28.75
N SER A 132 41.20 -12.02 -29.33
CA SER A 132 41.32 -12.76 -30.62
C SER A 132 39.94 -13.38 -30.93
N GLN A 133 39.19 -12.98 -31.98
CA GLN A 133 39.28 -13.38 -33.40
C GLN A 133 39.35 -14.93 -33.57
N SER A 134 38.58 -15.64 -34.40
CA SER A 134 37.96 -15.33 -35.70
C SER A 134 37.03 -16.48 -36.20
N GLN A 135 35.98 -16.08 -36.94
CA GLN A 135 35.46 -16.60 -38.23
C GLN A 135 34.95 -18.05 -38.47
N THR A 136 33.71 -18.07 -39.01
CA THR A 136 32.92 -19.03 -39.84
C THR A 136 33.58 -19.43 -41.18
N PRO A 137 32.98 -20.20 -42.16
CA PRO A 137 31.59 -20.73 -42.32
C PRO A 137 31.47 -22.18 -42.91
N GLN A 138 30.25 -22.77 -42.94
CA GLN A 138 29.66 -23.48 -44.12
C GLN A 138 28.30 -24.16 -43.80
N ALA A 139 27.41 -24.16 -44.80
CA ALA A 139 26.10 -24.81 -44.88
C ALA A 139 26.12 -25.82 -46.07
N PRO A 140 25.02 -26.49 -46.50
CA PRO A 140 23.73 -26.83 -45.85
C PRO A 140 23.39 -28.35 -45.97
N SER A 141 22.46 -28.87 -45.17
CA SER A 141 21.69 -30.07 -45.56
C SER A 141 20.33 -30.14 -44.89
N GLU A 142 19.32 -30.30 -45.74
CA GLU A 142 17.92 -30.49 -45.38
C GLU A 142 17.68 -31.90 -44.84
N THR A 143 16.94 -32.04 -43.75
CA THR A 143 16.12 -33.23 -43.54
C THR A 143 14.90 -32.93 -42.67
N LYS A 144 13.73 -33.24 -43.24
CA LYS A 144 12.41 -33.21 -42.63
C LYS A 144 12.38 -34.03 -41.34
N HIS A 145 11.82 -33.50 -40.25
CA HIS A 145 11.18 -34.32 -39.22
C HIS A 145 10.10 -33.55 -38.42
N VAL A 146 8.92 -34.18 -38.40
CA VAL A 146 7.89 -34.21 -37.34
C VAL A 146 7.20 -32.89 -36.97
N LYS A 147 5.92 -32.80 -37.37
CA LYS A 147 4.89 -31.96 -36.76
C LYS A 147 4.80 -32.27 -35.26
N GLY A 148 5.50 -31.48 -34.45
CA GLY A 148 5.24 -31.38 -33.02
C GLY A 148 3.94 -30.61 -32.81
N ASN A 149 2.93 -31.29 -32.27
CA ASN A 149 1.75 -30.66 -31.70
C ASN A 149 2.21 -29.66 -30.62
N ASN A 150 2.15 -28.36 -30.94
CA ASN A 150 2.20 -27.32 -29.92
C ASN A 150 0.89 -27.40 -29.14
N ASN A 151 0.89 -28.19 -28.06
CA ASN A 151 -0.09 -28.07 -27.00
C ASN A 151 0.07 -26.68 -26.37
N ASN A 152 -0.78 -25.75 -26.82
CA ASN A 152 -1.08 -24.52 -26.11
C ASN A 152 -1.70 -24.87 -24.75
N ASN A 153 -0.85 -25.10 -23.74
CA ASN A 153 -1.26 -24.97 -22.35
C ASN A 153 -1.37 -23.47 -22.03
N ASN A 154 -2.47 -22.86 -22.48
CA ASN A 154 -2.96 -21.62 -21.91
C ASN A 154 -3.43 -21.92 -20.48
N ASN A 155 -2.50 -21.88 -19.52
CA ASN A 155 -2.84 -21.81 -18.12
C ASN A 155 -3.46 -20.43 -17.86
N ASN A 156 -4.80 -20.38 -17.87
CA ASN A 156 -5.63 -19.20 -17.56
C ASN A 156 -5.53 -18.74 -16.08
N ASN A 157 -4.43 -19.01 -15.37
CA ASN A 157 -4.24 -18.67 -13.96
C ASN A 157 -3.60 -17.29 -13.73
N ASP A 158 -3.20 -16.57 -14.78
CA ASP A 158 -2.38 -15.35 -14.69
C ASP A 158 -3.14 -14.00 -14.58
N THR A 159 -4.46 -14.02 -14.39
CA THR A 159 -5.31 -12.82 -14.40
C THR A 159 -5.73 -12.30 -13.01
N LYS A 160 -5.45 -13.04 -11.92
CA LYS A 160 -5.88 -12.61 -10.58
C LYS A 160 -5.01 -11.42 -10.11
N PRO A 161 -5.63 -10.32 -9.63
CA PRO A 161 -4.90 -9.21 -9.06
C PRO A 161 -4.06 -9.61 -7.85
N ILE A 162 -2.87 -9.02 -7.73
CA ILE A 162 -1.96 -9.24 -6.60
C ILE A 162 -2.26 -8.20 -5.52
N PRO A 163 -2.70 -8.61 -4.33
CA PRO A 163 -2.92 -7.68 -3.23
C PRO A 163 -1.58 -7.10 -2.77
N LEU A 164 -1.56 -5.83 -2.38
CA LEU A 164 -0.37 -5.27 -1.74
C LEU A 164 -0.22 -5.76 -0.28
N ASN A 165 -1.21 -6.42 0.30
CA ASN A 165 -1.33 -6.59 1.76
C ASN A 165 -1.31 -5.25 2.53
N LEU A 166 -1.51 -4.15 1.81
CA LEU A 166 -1.67 -2.79 2.31
C LEU A 166 -3.14 -2.40 2.14
N ILE A 167 -3.78 -2.05 3.25
CA ILE A 167 -5.16 -1.54 3.30
C ILE A 167 -5.11 -0.09 3.78
N LEU A 168 -5.71 0.81 3.01
CA LEU A 168 -5.78 2.25 3.33
C LEU A 168 -7.13 2.62 3.91
N LEU A 169 -7.16 3.08 5.16
CA LEU A 169 -8.33 3.61 5.85
C LEU A 169 -8.38 5.15 5.74
N HIS A 170 -9.49 5.67 5.22
CA HIS A 170 -9.67 7.11 4.94
C HIS A 170 -11.13 7.55 5.11
N ASP A 171 -11.42 8.86 5.11
CA ASP A 171 -12.80 9.38 5.10
C ASP A 171 -13.44 9.29 3.71
N ASP A 172 -14.76 9.10 3.65
CA ASP A 172 -15.55 9.10 2.42
C ASP A 172 -16.77 10.03 2.54
N LEU A 173 -16.73 11.12 1.77
CA LEU A 173 -17.79 12.13 1.69
C LEU A 173 -19.11 11.56 1.14
N GLU A 174 -19.04 10.52 0.34
CA GLU A 174 -20.20 10.03 -0.41
C GLU A 174 -20.95 8.93 0.34
N LEU A 175 -20.46 8.59 1.53
CA LEU A 175 -21.01 7.59 2.39
C LEU A 175 -21.52 8.25 3.68
N SER A 176 -22.75 7.91 4.08
CA SER A 176 -23.34 8.42 5.32
C SER A 176 -22.52 7.97 6.55
N PRO A 177 -22.50 8.76 7.63
CA PRO A 177 -21.94 8.32 8.91
C PRO A 177 -22.45 6.94 9.36
N GLY A 178 -21.57 6.14 9.95
CA GLY A 178 -21.91 4.79 10.42
C GLY A 178 -21.93 3.73 9.34
N LYS A 179 -21.17 3.95 8.26
CA LYS A 179 -21.01 2.96 7.19
C LYS A 179 -19.55 2.87 6.76
N LEU A 180 -19.16 1.68 6.31
CA LEU A 180 -17.89 1.43 5.64
C LEU A 180 -18.11 1.08 4.16
N SER A 181 -17.14 1.42 3.32
CA SER A 181 -17.10 0.93 1.94
C SER A 181 -15.72 0.37 1.61
N VAL A 182 -15.68 -0.67 0.79
CA VAL A 182 -14.41 -1.27 0.33
C VAL A 182 -14.26 -1.05 -1.17
N ARG A 183 -13.13 -0.49 -1.59
CA ARG A 183 -12.80 -0.28 -3.01
C ARG A 183 -11.42 -0.85 -3.29
N ARG A 184 -11.28 -1.60 -4.38
CA ARG A 184 -10.02 -2.22 -4.81
C ARG A 184 -9.68 -1.75 -6.21
N GLY A 185 -8.42 -1.39 -6.43
CA GLY A 185 -7.95 -0.99 -7.75
C GLY A 185 -6.57 -0.34 -7.74
N GLY A 186 -5.98 -0.24 -8.93
CA GLY A 186 -4.71 0.45 -9.16
C GLY A 186 -4.85 1.96 -9.26
N ALA A 187 -3.89 2.61 -9.95
CA ALA A 187 -3.83 4.07 -10.02
C ALA A 187 -4.98 4.72 -10.81
N SER A 188 -5.68 3.95 -11.65
CA SER A 188 -6.85 4.44 -12.40
C SER A 188 -8.10 4.62 -11.52
N LEU A 189 -8.16 4.01 -10.34
CA LEU A 189 -9.33 4.08 -9.48
C LEU A 189 -9.38 5.45 -8.77
N SER A 190 -10.39 6.26 -9.16
CA SER A 190 -10.60 7.64 -8.72
C SER A 190 -10.44 7.86 -7.22
N ALA A 191 -9.69 8.91 -6.88
CA ALA A 191 -9.55 9.44 -5.53
C ALA A 191 -10.76 10.28 -5.07
N ARG A 192 -11.76 10.53 -5.93
CA ARG A 192 -12.98 11.31 -5.62
C ARG A 192 -12.68 12.68 -4.99
N GLY A 193 -11.61 13.33 -5.46
CA GLY A 193 -11.16 14.61 -4.93
C GLY A 193 -10.29 14.53 -3.67
N HIS A 194 -10.20 13.38 -3.00
CA HIS A 194 -9.48 13.22 -1.73
C HIS A 194 -7.97 13.38 -1.88
N ASN A 195 -7.41 14.42 -1.27
CA ASN A 195 -5.99 14.78 -1.43
C ASN A 195 -5.03 13.75 -0.84
N GLY A 196 -5.38 13.11 0.27
CA GLY A 196 -4.57 12.01 0.83
C GLY A 196 -4.50 10.77 -0.05
N ILE A 197 -5.63 10.29 -0.59
CA ILE A 197 -5.62 9.19 -1.56
C ILE A 197 -4.76 9.54 -2.79
N LYS A 198 -4.87 10.77 -3.33
CA LYS A 198 -3.99 11.22 -4.43
C LYS A 198 -2.51 11.12 -4.04
N SER A 199 -2.16 11.59 -2.84
CA SER A 199 -0.80 11.52 -2.30
C SER A 199 -0.28 10.09 -2.24
N VAL A 200 -1.05 9.18 -1.64
CA VAL A 200 -0.70 7.75 -1.50
C VAL A 200 -0.55 7.07 -2.86
N VAL A 201 -1.54 7.21 -3.75
CA VAL A 201 -1.50 6.58 -5.08
C VAL A 201 -0.32 7.10 -5.90
N ASN A 202 -0.06 8.40 -5.89
CA ASN A 202 1.10 8.96 -6.59
C ASN A 202 2.42 8.42 -6.04
N SER A 203 2.54 8.25 -4.72
CA SER A 203 3.73 7.66 -4.10
C SER A 203 3.89 6.18 -4.44
N LEU A 204 2.79 5.40 -4.48
CA LEU A 204 2.82 3.99 -4.92
C LEU A 204 3.28 3.85 -6.38
N VAL A 205 2.80 4.74 -7.27
CA VAL A 205 3.25 4.77 -8.68
C VAL A 205 4.73 5.11 -8.79
N LYS A 206 5.21 6.11 -8.04
CA LYS A 206 6.63 6.48 -8.01
C LYS A 206 7.53 5.36 -7.49
N ALA A 207 7.03 4.57 -6.55
CA ALA A 207 7.72 3.40 -6.02
C ALA A 207 7.63 2.17 -6.95
N GLY A 208 6.90 2.25 -8.07
CA GLY A 208 6.73 1.13 -9.00
C GLY A 208 5.77 0.04 -8.51
N MET A 209 5.03 0.29 -7.42
CA MET A 209 4.07 -0.66 -6.85
C MET A 209 2.69 -0.62 -7.51
N LEU A 210 2.39 0.45 -8.26
CA LEU A 210 1.19 0.57 -9.08
C LEU A 210 1.55 1.14 -10.46
N THR A 211 0.91 0.65 -11.51
CA THR A 211 1.04 1.26 -12.85
C THR A 211 0.25 2.55 -12.94
N ALA A 212 0.89 3.61 -13.45
CA ALA A 212 0.22 4.88 -13.74
C ALA A 212 -1.00 4.67 -14.65
N ALA A 213 -2.08 5.40 -14.40
CA ALA A 213 -3.22 5.40 -15.30
C ALA A 213 -2.79 5.86 -16.71
N ARG A 214 -3.29 5.20 -17.76
CA ARG A 214 -3.05 5.60 -19.16
C ARG A 214 -3.42 7.09 -19.32
N GLY A 215 -2.45 7.92 -19.72
CA GLY A 215 -2.65 9.38 -19.94
C GLY A 215 -1.74 10.31 -19.12
N VAL A 216 -0.97 9.80 -18.14
CA VAL A 216 0.06 10.61 -17.46
C VAL A 216 1.39 10.34 -18.16
N GLY A 217 1.99 11.40 -18.73
CA GLY A 217 3.15 11.35 -19.60
C GLY A 217 4.27 10.41 -19.13
N LYS A 218 4.80 9.64 -20.08
CA LYS A 218 5.91 8.68 -19.93
C LYS A 218 7.20 9.43 -19.57
N LYS A 219 7.38 9.81 -18.30
CA LYS A 219 8.72 10.15 -17.78
C LYS A 219 9.41 8.86 -17.36
N LYS A 220 10.53 8.55 -18.02
CA LYS A 220 11.50 7.54 -17.57
C LYS A 220 12.07 8.02 -16.22
N GLY A 221 11.37 7.70 -15.14
CA GLY A 221 11.87 7.84 -13.78
C GLY A 221 12.61 6.56 -13.40
N SER A 222 13.91 6.70 -13.16
CA SER A 222 14.75 5.73 -12.45
C SER A 222 14.09 5.40 -11.11
N GLY A 223 13.41 4.26 -11.02
CA GLY A 223 12.74 3.74 -9.83
C GLY A 223 13.20 2.31 -9.61
N VAL A 224 13.84 2.09 -8.48
CA VAL A 224 14.58 0.87 -8.09
C VAL A 224 13.62 -0.27 -7.72
N ILE A 225 12.86 -0.78 -8.69
CA ILE A 225 12.30 -2.14 -8.68
C ILE A 225 12.41 -2.71 -10.09
N SER A 226 13.62 -3.10 -10.48
CA SER A 226 13.87 -4.04 -11.59
C SER A 226 14.24 -5.43 -11.09
N SER A 227 13.88 -5.78 -9.85
CA SER A 227 14.24 -7.05 -9.21
C SER A 227 13.09 -7.72 -8.46
N VAL A 228 11.85 -7.45 -8.87
CA VAL A 228 10.71 -8.36 -8.70
C VAL A 228 10.54 -8.99 -10.07
N GLY A 229 11.06 -10.21 -10.28
CA GLY A 229 11.15 -10.81 -11.61
C GLY A 229 9.82 -10.73 -12.37
N ALA A 230 9.82 -10.13 -13.56
CA ALA A 230 8.72 -10.11 -14.54
C ALA A 230 7.25 -9.98 -14.03
N ILE A 231 6.99 -9.44 -12.83
CA ILE A 231 5.62 -9.24 -12.36
C ILE A 231 5.09 -7.95 -12.97
N ASP A 232 4.04 -8.07 -13.76
CA ASP A 232 3.36 -6.91 -14.36
C ASP A 232 2.77 -6.01 -13.26
N PRO A 233 3.25 -4.77 -13.10
CA PRO A 233 2.76 -3.84 -12.08
C PRO A 233 1.28 -3.47 -12.26
N THR A 234 0.67 -3.77 -13.41
CA THR A 234 -0.77 -3.59 -13.63
C THR A 234 -1.62 -4.55 -12.78
N ARG A 235 -1.03 -5.64 -12.27
CA ARG A 235 -1.75 -6.62 -11.44
C ARG A 235 -1.88 -6.19 -9.98
N PHE A 236 -1.06 -5.25 -9.51
CA PHE A 236 -1.16 -4.80 -8.11
C PHE A 236 -2.38 -3.92 -7.88
N GLN A 237 -3.06 -4.14 -6.76
CA GLN A 237 -4.20 -3.33 -6.33
C GLN A 237 -4.05 -2.85 -4.90
N LEU A 238 -4.46 -1.60 -4.67
CA LEU A 238 -4.62 -1.05 -3.34
C LEU A 238 -6.07 -1.26 -2.88
N THR A 239 -6.24 -1.92 -1.74
CA THR A 239 -7.52 -1.95 -1.03
C THR A 239 -7.68 -0.68 -0.21
N ARG A 240 -8.82 -0.02 -0.36
CA ARG A 240 -9.22 1.19 0.36
C ARG A 240 -10.50 0.91 1.13
N ILE A 241 -10.51 1.30 2.40
CA ILE A 241 -11.70 1.30 3.25
C ILE A 241 -12.08 2.75 3.52
N GLY A 242 -13.24 3.16 3.02
CA GLY A 242 -13.80 4.49 3.23
C GLY A 242 -14.72 4.49 4.45
N VAL A 243 -14.48 5.40 5.39
CA VAL A 243 -15.31 5.67 6.57
C VAL A 243 -16.28 6.80 6.23
N GLY A 244 -17.58 6.52 6.27
CA GLY A 244 -18.58 7.51 5.88
C GLY A 244 -18.58 8.73 6.78
N ILE A 245 -18.42 9.91 6.17
CA ILE A 245 -18.50 11.19 6.88
C ILE A 245 -19.69 12.04 6.47
N GLY A 246 -20.35 11.70 5.35
CA GLY A 246 -21.36 12.53 4.71
C GLY A 246 -20.77 13.66 3.88
N ARG A 247 -21.62 14.33 3.10
CA ARG A 247 -21.23 15.44 2.22
C ARG A 247 -21.99 16.71 2.60
N PRO A 248 -21.37 17.90 2.55
CA PRO A 248 -22.10 19.15 2.66
C PRO A 248 -23.05 19.33 1.45
N ALA A 249 -24.04 20.22 1.59
CA ALA A 249 -25.00 20.47 0.50
C ALA A 249 -24.31 21.00 -0.78
N SER A 250 -23.30 21.87 -0.61
CA SER A 250 -22.50 22.37 -1.73
C SER A 250 -21.37 21.41 -2.10
N ARG A 251 -21.09 21.31 -3.40
CA ARG A 251 -19.94 20.57 -3.94
C ARG A 251 -18.75 21.47 -4.28
N GLU A 252 -18.85 22.75 -3.97
CA GLU A 252 -17.76 23.69 -4.22
C GLU A 252 -16.52 23.30 -3.41
N PRO A 253 -15.31 23.33 -4.01
CA PRO A 253 -14.09 22.86 -3.36
C PRO A 253 -13.82 23.49 -2.01
N GLU A 254 -14.10 24.79 -1.87
CA GLU A 254 -13.88 25.55 -0.63
C GLU A 254 -14.82 25.07 0.49
N VAL A 255 -16.11 24.92 0.20
CA VAL A 255 -17.10 24.41 1.18
C VAL A 255 -16.79 22.99 1.60
N VAL A 256 -16.37 22.14 0.65
CA VAL A 256 -15.96 20.76 0.96
C VAL A 256 -14.70 20.74 1.83
N ALA A 257 -13.72 21.59 1.55
CA ALA A 257 -12.50 21.70 2.34
C ALA A 257 -12.79 22.17 3.78
N GLU A 258 -13.62 23.20 3.94
CA GLU A 258 -14.07 23.68 5.24
C GLU A 258 -14.81 22.58 6.02
N TYR A 259 -15.74 21.88 5.36
CA TYR A 259 -16.49 20.78 5.95
C TYR A 259 -15.57 19.67 6.48
N VAL A 260 -14.65 19.14 5.67
CA VAL A 260 -13.77 18.03 6.11
C VAL A 260 -12.80 18.45 7.21
N LEU A 261 -12.41 19.72 7.25
CA LEU A 261 -11.56 20.28 8.31
C LEU A 261 -12.36 20.66 9.58
N GLY A 262 -13.69 20.63 9.52
CA GLY A 262 -14.56 20.81 10.67
C GLY A 262 -14.44 19.69 11.70
N ARG A 263 -14.64 20.03 12.98
CA ARG A 263 -14.68 19.06 14.08
C ARG A 263 -15.78 18.03 13.81
N MET A 264 -15.45 16.74 13.95
CA MET A 264 -16.44 15.69 13.89
C MET A 264 -17.35 15.77 15.14
N PRO A 265 -18.69 15.83 14.99
CA PRO A 265 -19.61 15.83 16.12
C PRO A 265 -19.44 14.58 16.99
N ASP A 266 -19.61 14.70 18.31
CA ASP A 266 -19.35 13.58 19.24
C ASP A 266 -20.22 12.35 18.94
N ARG A 267 -21.50 12.54 18.61
CA ARG A 267 -22.37 11.45 18.14
C ARG A 267 -21.82 10.73 16.90
N GLN A 268 -21.18 11.47 16.00
CA GLN A 268 -20.57 10.87 14.80
C GLN A 268 -19.26 10.16 15.12
N VAL A 269 -18.50 10.62 16.11
CA VAL A 269 -17.35 9.90 16.66
C VAL A 269 -17.82 8.56 17.22
N GLU A 270 -18.83 8.54 18.10
CA GLU A 270 -19.39 7.32 18.68
C GLU A 270 -19.84 6.32 17.60
N VAL A 271 -20.58 6.80 16.60
CA VAL A 271 -21.03 5.99 15.47
C VAL A 271 -19.85 5.45 14.65
N THR A 272 -18.77 6.22 14.50
CA THR A 272 -17.55 5.78 13.81
C THR A 272 -16.81 4.72 14.60
N GLU A 273 -16.65 4.91 15.91
CA GLU A 273 -16.02 3.95 16.82
C GLU A 273 -16.84 2.65 16.91
N GLY A 274 -18.16 2.72 16.78
CA GLY A 274 -19.04 1.55 16.69
C GLY A 274 -18.83 0.66 15.45
N LEU A 275 -18.05 1.10 14.45
CA LEU A 275 -17.77 0.32 13.23
C LEU A 275 -16.63 -0.69 13.38
N VAL A 276 -16.02 -0.80 14.57
CA VAL A 276 -14.84 -1.65 14.79
C VAL A 276 -15.10 -3.12 14.44
N GLU A 277 -16.21 -3.70 14.85
CA GLU A 277 -16.51 -5.10 14.54
C GLU A 277 -16.73 -5.31 13.03
N GLU A 278 -17.39 -4.38 12.36
CA GLU A 278 -17.57 -4.42 10.91
C GLU A 278 -16.21 -4.34 10.21
N LEU A 279 -15.32 -3.47 10.68
CA LEU A 279 -13.96 -3.37 10.16
C LEU A 279 -13.19 -4.69 10.34
N VAL A 280 -13.26 -5.34 11.51
CA VAL A 280 -12.65 -6.66 11.73
C VAL A 280 -13.17 -7.68 10.71
N ARG A 281 -14.49 -7.77 10.53
CA ARG A 281 -15.10 -8.69 9.54
C ARG A 281 -14.63 -8.39 8.11
N ILE A 282 -14.50 -7.11 7.74
CA ILE A 282 -13.97 -6.71 6.44
C ILE A 282 -12.51 -7.16 6.29
N LEU A 283 -11.65 -6.92 7.29
CA LEU A 283 -10.25 -7.32 7.23
C LEU A 283 -10.09 -8.83 7.10
N GLU A 284 -10.86 -9.61 7.84
CA GLU A 284 -10.85 -11.08 7.74
C GLU A 284 -11.31 -11.57 6.37
N LYS A 285 -12.35 -10.93 5.81
CA LYS A 285 -12.78 -11.20 4.44
C LYS A 285 -11.70 -10.85 3.42
N GLU A 286 -10.95 -9.76 3.61
CA GLU A 286 -9.81 -9.44 2.75
C GLU A 286 -8.76 -10.55 2.81
N VAL A 287 -8.42 -11.08 3.99
CA VAL A 287 -7.48 -12.20 4.12
C VAL A 287 -7.96 -13.42 3.34
N GLY A 288 -9.22 -13.82 3.50
CA GLY A 288 -9.78 -14.97 2.77
C GLY A 288 -9.61 -14.83 1.25
N MET A 289 -9.95 -13.66 0.69
CA MET A 289 -9.78 -13.41 -0.74
C MET A 289 -8.31 -13.44 -1.21
N MET A 290 -7.37 -12.98 -0.36
CA MET A 290 -5.93 -13.07 -0.63
C MET A 290 -5.45 -14.52 -0.65
N MET A 291 -6.03 -15.38 0.20
CA MET A 291 -5.75 -16.81 0.27
C MET A 291 -6.47 -17.63 -0.80
N GLY A 292 -7.46 -17.04 -1.49
CA GLY A 292 -8.25 -17.74 -2.50
C GLY A 292 -9.44 -18.52 -1.94
N GLU A 293 -9.86 -18.18 -0.71
CA GLU A 293 -11.08 -18.66 -0.05
C GLU A 293 -12.31 -17.80 -0.41
#